data_AF-A0A919HBF9-F1
#
_entry.id   AF-A0A919HBF9-F1
#
_cell.length_a   1.000
_cell.length_b   1.000
_cell.length_c   1.000
_cell.angle_alpha   90.00
_cell.angle_beta   90.00
_cell.angle_gamma   90.00
#
_symmetry.space_group_name_H-M   'P 1'
#
loop_
_entity.id
_entity.type
_entity.pdbx_description
1 polymer ?
#
loop_
_entity_poly.entity_id
_entity_poly.type
_entity_poly.pdbx_seq_one_letter_code
_entity_poly.pdbx_strand_id
1 'polypeptide(L)'
;MILTVFHGLPTHVLLVHFVVVLGLLTALTLVVCAVWPEAGRRLGPVLPLLALVTMALVPFTTNAGEWLRDRIGDIPLVNQHRDLADEVLPWVVSMLAVSVAAWWVTLREAAGERGWDVKGARYLWPALRVRPRTLRVIVAVAAVAAAAGSATAIYRAGDSGAKAAWQGVVQSGGPGGGGGAGKGGGPEARQAPPGAVPAPPPGR
;
A
#
# COMPACT_ATOMS: atom_id res chain seq x y z
N MET A 1 23.25 -9.94 -0.51
CA MET A 1 22.59 -11.27 -0.53
C MET A 1 21.33 -11.19 0.30
N ILE A 2 20.30 -11.92 -0.12
CA ILE A 2 19.06 -12.28 0.59
C ILE A 2 17.96 -11.21 0.51
N LEU A 3 16.76 -11.63 0.08
CA LEU A 3 15.45 -10.92 -0.01
C LEU A 3 14.93 -10.62 -1.43
N THR A 4 15.50 -11.20 -2.49
CA THR A 4 14.90 -11.12 -3.84
C THR A 4 14.02 -12.31 -4.19
N VAL A 5 14.27 -13.48 -3.60
CA VAL A 5 13.50 -14.72 -3.80
C VAL A 5 13.49 -15.50 -2.49
N PHE A 6 12.31 -15.81 -1.97
CA PHE A 6 12.14 -16.72 -0.83
C PHE A 6 11.27 -17.88 -1.32
N HIS A 7 11.82 -19.10 -1.40
CA HIS A 7 11.14 -20.29 -1.92
C HIS A 7 10.53 -20.16 -3.34
N GLY A 8 11.19 -19.44 -4.25
CA GLY A 8 10.73 -19.30 -5.64
C GLY A 8 9.60 -18.30 -5.87
N LEU A 9 9.09 -17.66 -4.81
CA LEU A 9 8.12 -16.58 -4.89
C LEU A 9 8.81 -15.20 -4.73
N PRO A 10 8.35 -14.15 -5.45
CA PRO A 10 8.87 -12.81 -5.27
C PRO A 10 8.68 -12.38 -3.82
N THR A 11 9.78 -12.17 -3.08
CA THR A 11 9.76 -11.77 -1.66
C THR A 11 8.90 -10.53 -1.42
N HIS A 12 8.82 -9.66 -2.43
CA HIS A 12 7.95 -8.49 -2.46
C HIS A 12 6.48 -8.82 -2.10
N VAL A 13 5.89 -9.90 -2.63
CA VAL A 13 4.46 -10.21 -2.39
C VAL A 13 4.19 -10.57 -0.93
N LEU A 14 5.04 -11.41 -0.33
CA LEU A 14 4.89 -11.80 1.08
C LEU A 14 5.08 -10.60 2.00
N LEU A 15 6.07 -9.78 1.68
CA LEU A 15 6.37 -8.58 2.45
C LEU A 15 5.23 -7.55 2.36
N VAL A 16 4.67 -7.33 1.16
CA VAL A 16 3.50 -6.46 0.98
C VAL A 16 2.32 -6.96 1.79
N HIS A 17 2.01 -8.26 1.76
CA HIS A 17 0.93 -8.82 2.59
C HIS A 17 1.19 -8.59 4.08
N PHE A 18 2.42 -8.83 4.53
CA PHE A 18 2.80 -8.58 5.93
C PHE A 18 2.59 -7.11 6.32
N VAL A 19 3.05 -6.16 5.50
CA VAL A 19 2.90 -4.72 5.76
C VAL A 19 1.45 -4.28 5.72
N VAL A 20 0.65 -4.77 4.77
CA VAL A 20 -0.78 -4.45 4.66
C VAL A 20 -1.53 -4.93 5.90
N VAL A 21 -1.30 -6.18 6.34
CA VAL A 21 -1.92 -6.72 7.56
C VAL A 21 -1.46 -5.94 8.79
N LEU A 22 -0.17 -5.64 8.89
CA LEU A 22 0.39 -4.88 10.02
C LEU A 22 -0.17 -3.45 10.08
N GLY A 23 -0.28 -2.78 8.93
CA GLY A 23 -0.86 -1.44 8.82
C GLY A 23 -2.34 -1.41 9.23
N LEU A 24 -3.15 -2.35 8.75
CA LEU A 24 -4.56 -2.47 9.15
C LEU A 24 -4.71 -2.80 10.64
N LEU A 25 -3.87 -3.69 11.17
CA LEU A 25 -3.85 -4.00 12.60
C LEU A 25 -3.45 -2.78 13.43
N THR A 26 -2.48 -1.99 12.95
CA THR A 26 -2.07 -0.74 13.59
C THR A 26 -3.22 0.27 13.59
N ALA A 27 -3.94 0.40 12.47
CA ALA A 27 -5.09 1.30 12.36
C ALA A 27 -6.21 0.90 13.34
N LEU A 28 -6.51 -0.39 13.42
CA LEU A 28 -7.49 -0.93 14.37
C LEU A 28 -7.04 -0.69 15.81
N THR A 29 -5.79 -0.99 16.14
CA THR A 29 -5.23 -0.79 17.49
C THR A 29 -5.25 0.69 17.87
N LEU A 30 -4.95 1.59 16.93
CA LEU A 30 -4.98 3.03 17.13
C LEU A 30 -6.39 3.51 17.49
N VAL A 31 -7.40 3.06 16.75
CA VAL A 31 -8.82 3.39 17.02
C VAL A 31 -9.27 2.82 18.37
N VAL A 32 -8.92 1.56 18.66
CA VAL A 32 -9.26 0.92 19.95
C VAL A 32 -8.62 1.67 21.11
N CYS A 33 -7.35 2.06 21.02
CA CYS A 33 -6.68 2.84 22.06
C CYS A 33 -7.26 4.25 22.22
N ALA A 34 -7.74 4.85 21.12
CA ALA A 34 -8.36 6.17 21.13
C ALA A 34 -9.75 6.18 21.79
N VAL A 35 -10.57 5.15 21.53
CA VAL A 35 -11.93 5.03 22.09
C VAL A 35 -11.90 4.42 23.49
N TRP A 36 -10.98 3.48 23.74
CA TRP A 36 -10.86 2.76 25.01
C TRP A 36 -9.52 3.10 25.71
N PRO A 37 -9.49 4.17 26.53
CA PRO A 37 -8.24 4.65 27.14
C PRO A 37 -7.59 3.65 28.10
N GLU A 38 -8.38 2.76 28.72
CA GLU A 38 -7.84 1.68 29.56
C GLU A 38 -7.04 0.65 28.73
N ALA A 39 -7.52 0.32 27.53
CA ALA A 39 -6.75 -0.51 26.60
C ALA A 39 -5.46 0.21 26.16
N GLY A 40 -5.54 1.52 25.89
CA GLY A 40 -4.37 2.34 25.59
C GLY A 40 -3.33 2.39 26.71
N ARG A 41 -3.75 2.42 27.99
CA ARG A 41 -2.85 2.34 29.14
C ARG A 41 -2.15 0.98 29.24
N ARG A 42 -2.85 -0.11 28.90
CA ARG A 42 -2.28 -1.48 28.92
C ARG A 42 -1.36 -1.77 27.72
N LEU A 43 -1.72 -1.26 26.54
CA LEU A 43 -0.94 -1.42 25.32
C LEU A 43 0.26 -0.48 25.27
N GLY A 44 0.26 0.61 26.05
CA GLY A 44 1.44 1.44 26.34
C GLY A 44 2.34 1.70 25.12
N PRO A 45 3.61 1.22 25.12
CA PRO A 45 4.57 1.42 24.03
C PRO A 45 4.27 0.59 22.76
N VAL A 46 3.40 -0.42 22.85
CA VAL A 46 3.19 -1.40 21.76
C VAL A 46 2.61 -0.73 20.52
N LEU A 47 1.63 0.16 20.67
CA LEU A 47 1.01 0.86 19.54
C LEU A 47 2.02 1.70 18.73
N PRO A 48 2.80 2.61 19.34
CA PRO A 48 3.81 3.39 18.61
C PRO A 48 4.96 2.52 18.11
N LEU A 49 5.33 1.44 18.80
CA LEU A 49 6.28 0.45 18.28
C LEU A 49 5.74 -0.22 17.01
N LEU A 50 4.46 -0.62 17.00
CA LEU A 50 3.80 -1.24 15.84
C LEU A 50 3.76 -0.28 14.64
N ALA A 51 3.43 0.99 14.90
CA ALA A 51 3.44 2.04 13.89
C ALA A 51 4.86 2.31 13.35
N LEU A 52 5.86 2.30 14.22
CA LEU A 52 7.26 2.47 13.85
C LEU A 52 7.76 1.31 12.99
N VAL A 53 7.43 0.06 13.38
CA VAL A 53 7.76 -1.13 12.59
C VAL A 53 7.07 -1.07 11.23
N THR A 54 5.79 -0.71 11.18
CA THR A 54 5.07 -0.52 9.91
C THR A 54 5.78 0.51 9.03
N MET A 55 6.12 1.68 9.57
CA MET A 55 6.84 2.74 8.85
C MET A 55 8.22 2.27 8.36
N ALA A 56 8.96 1.53 9.18
CA ALA A 56 10.29 1.02 8.81
C ALA A 56 10.23 -0.04 7.71
N LEU A 57 9.13 -0.80 7.60
CA LEU A 57 8.94 -1.79 6.56
C LEU A 57 8.48 -1.21 5.22
N VAL A 58 7.87 -0.02 5.19
CA VAL A 58 7.48 0.63 3.92
C VAL A 58 8.64 0.79 2.93
N PRO A 59 9.80 1.39 3.28
CA PRO A 59 10.91 1.51 2.33
C PRO A 59 11.44 0.14 1.89
N PHE A 60 11.32 -0.88 2.75
CA PHE A 60 11.70 -2.24 2.40
C PHE A 60 10.76 -2.84 1.34
N THR A 61 9.45 -2.59 1.42
CA THR A 61 8.49 -2.96 0.37
C THR A 61 8.70 -2.18 -0.92
N THR A 62 8.99 -0.89 -0.86
CA THR A 62 9.21 -0.03 -2.03
C THR A 62 10.43 -0.49 -2.81
N ASN A 63 11.57 -0.69 -2.14
CA ASN A 63 12.80 -1.19 -2.78
C ASN A 63 12.59 -2.54 -3.48
N ALA A 64 11.83 -3.45 -2.86
CA ALA A 64 11.50 -4.73 -3.46
C ALA A 64 10.58 -4.61 -4.69
N GLY A 65 9.70 -3.61 -4.71
CA GLY A 65 8.81 -3.33 -5.86
C GLY A 65 9.56 -2.69 -7.03
N GLU A 66 10.48 -1.77 -6.75
CA GLU A 66 11.34 -1.16 -7.77
C GLU A 66 12.21 -2.19 -8.47
N TRP A 67 12.81 -3.11 -7.72
CA TRP A 67 13.56 -4.22 -8.31
C TRP A 67 12.73 -5.09 -9.25
N LEU A 68 11.43 -5.28 -8.97
CA LEU A 68 10.53 -6.03 -9.84
C LEU A 68 10.22 -5.25 -11.11
N ARG A 69 9.94 -3.94 -10.99
CA ARG A 69 9.69 -3.02 -12.11
C ARG A 69 10.85 -3.04 -13.10
N ASP A 70 12.09 -3.01 -12.61
CA ASP A 70 13.29 -3.07 -13.45
C ASP A 70 13.38 -4.36 -14.29
N ARG A 71 12.67 -5.43 -13.89
CA ARG A 71 12.64 -6.72 -14.61
C ARG A 71 11.48 -6.86 -15.58
N ILE A 72 10.31 -6.31 -15.24
CA ILE A 72 9.09 -6.43 -16.06
C ILE A 72 8.93 -5.28 -17.07
N GLY A 73 9.73 -4.21 -16.93
CA GLY A 73 9.69 -3.05 -17.81
C GLY A 73 8.65 -2.01 -17.40
N ASP A 74 8.61 -0.91 -18.16
CA ASP A 74 7.79 0.27 -17.84
C ASP A 74 6.34 0.09 -18.32
N ILE A 75 5.50 -0.45 -17.44
CA ILE A 75 4.09 -0.78 -17.73
C ILE A 75 3.18 0.28 -17.07
N PRO A 76 2.25 0.92 -17.81
CA PRO A 76 1.40 1.98 -17.27
C PRO A 76 0.60 1.61 -16.02
N LEU A 77 0.12 0.37 -15.94
CA LEU A 77 -0.64 -0.13 -14.79
C LEU A 77 0.23 -0.29 -13.53
N VAL A 78 1.50 -0.68 -13.71
CA VAL A 78 2.47 -0.82 -12.62
C VAL A 78 2.84 0.56 -12.07
N ASN A 79 2.99 1.56 -12.96
CA ASN A 79 3.22 2.94 -12.55
C ASN A 79 2.04 3.52 -11.78
N GLN A 80 0.81 3.27 -12.24
CA GLN A 80 -0.40 3.69 -11.52
C GLN A 80 -0.47 3.06 -10.12
N HIS A 81 -0.13 1.77 -9.99
CA HIS A 81 -0.05 1.12 -8.69
C HIS A 81 1.01 1.75 -7.78
N ARG A 82 2.19 2.06 -8.31
CA ARG A 82 3.27 2.73 -7.57
C ARG A 82 2.83 4.10 -7.05
N ASP A 83 2.24 4.92 -7.92
CA ASP A 83 1.84 6.28 -7.54
C ASP A 83 0.77 6.25 -6.44
N LEU A 84 -0.15 5.26 -6.46
CA LEU A 84 -1.11 5.03 -5.38
C LEU A 84 -0.48 4.43 -4.12
N ALA A 85 0.55 3.60 -4.27
CA ALA A 85 1.30 3.05 -3.13
C ALA A 85 2.08 4.15 -2.39
N ASP A 86 2.58 5.15 -3.10
CA ASP A 86 3.27 6.30 -2.50
C ASP A 86 2.33 7.15 -1.63
N GLU A 87 1.03 7.17 -1.91
CA GLU A 87 0.02 7.80 -1.05
C GLU A 87 -0.08 7.13 0.34
N VAL A 88 0.36 5.87 0.50
CA VAL A 88 0.28 5.14 1.78
C VAL A 88 1.26 5.70 2.82
N LEU A 89 2.46 6.14 2.40
CA LEU A 89 3.52 6.57 3.32
C LEU A 89 3.09 7.76 4.21
N PRO A 90 2.49 8.85 3.70
CA PRO A 90 1.96 9.93 4.54
C PRO A 90 0.97 9.45 5.61
N TRP A 91 0.10 8.50 5.28
CA TRP A 91 -0.86 7.94 6.22
C TRP A 91 -0.19 7.10 7.31
N VAL A 92 0.81 6.28 6.96
CA VAL A 92 1.60 5.53 7.95
C VAL A 92 2.34 6.47 8.90
N VAL A 93 2.92 7.56 8.37
CA VAL A 93 3.57 8.60 9.19
C VAL A 93 2.55 9.28 10.11
N SER A 94 1.35 9.58 9.62
CA SER A 94 0.27 10.13 10.45
C SER A 94 -0.12 9.20 11.59
N MET A 95 -0.19 7.89 11.35
CA MET A 95 -0.51 6.89 12.37
C MET A 95 0.59 6.81 13.43
N LEU A 96 1.86 6.91 13.04
CA LEU A 96 2.97 7.02 13.98
C LEU A 96 2.87 8.29 14.82
N ALA A 97 2.65 9.45 14.20
CA ALA A 97 2.54 10.72 14.92
C ALA A 97 1.37 10.69 15.93
N VAL A 98 0.21 10.19 15.53
CA VAL A 98 -0.98 10.11 16.40
C VAL A 98 -0.79 9.05 17.49
N SER A 99 -0.16 7.91 17.21
CA SER A 99 0.13 6.91 18.25
C SER A 99 1.10 7.41 19.31
N VAL A 100 2.14 8.14 18.90
CA VAL A 100 3.07 8.81 19.82
C VAL A 100 2.34 9.88 20.64
N ALA A 101 1.46 10.67 20.02
CA ALA A 101 0.65 11.66 20.72
C ALA A 101 -0.30 11.00 21.75
N ALA A 102 -0.95 9.89 21.38
CA ALA A 102 -1.82 9.13 22.28
C ALA A 102 -1.04 8.58 23.48
N TRP A 103 0.13 7.97 23.24
CA TRP A 103 1.02 7.52 24.30
C TRP A 103 1.48 8.67 25.19
N TRP A 104 1.83 9.81 24.59
CA TRP A 104 2.22 10.98 25.35
C TRP A 104 1.12 11.47 26.29
N VAL A 105 -0.14 11.49 25.83
CA VAL A 105 -1.30 11.86 26.66
C VAL A 105 -1.48 10.89 27.84
N THR A 106 -1.35 9.58 27.63
CA THR A 106 -1.50 8.60 28.71
C THR A 106 -0.39 8.71 29.77
N LEU A 107 0.85 9.01 29.35
CA LEU A 107 1.96 9.28 30.26
C LEU A 107 1.71 10.52 31.12
N ARG A 108 1.18 11.61 30.54
CA ARG A 108 0.87 12.85 31.28
C ARG A 108 -0.14 12.63 32.40
N GLU A 109 -1.19 11.87 32.09
CA GLU A 109 -2.27 11.60 33.04
C GLU A 109 -1.79 10.73 34.19
N ALA A 110 -1.01 9.69 33.86
CA ALA A 110 -0.45 8.79 34.85
C ALA A 110 0.61 9.47 35.76
N ALA A 111 1.29 10.52 35.28
CA ALA A 111 2.21 11.34 36.08
C ALA A 111 1.45 12.31 37.00
N GLY A 112 0.36 12.92 36.52
CA GLY A 112 -0.50 13.80 37.32
C GLY A 112 -1.24 13.08 38.44
N GLU A 113 -1.71 11.85 38.18
CA GLU A 113 -2.40 11.00 39.16
C GLU A 113 -1.47 10.53 40.30
N ARG A 114 -0.18 10.32 40.02
CA ARG A 114 0.80 9.79 40.98
C ARG A 114 1.54 10.88 41.78
N GLY A 115 1.19 12.16 41.58
CA GLY A 115 1.84 13.27 42.30
C GLY A 115 3.35 13.33 42.10
N TRP A 116 3.86 12.82 40.96
CA TRP A 116 5.30 12.69 40.73
C TRP A 116 5.91 14.08 40.52
N ASP A 117 6.47 14.68 41.58
CA ASP A 117 7.28 15.91 41.52
C ASP A 117 8.68 15.59 40.97
N VAL A 118 8.72 15.07 39.74
CA VAL A 118 9.97 15.02 38.98
C VAL A 118 10.26 16.45 38.53
N LYS A 119 11.06 17.17 39.31
CA LYS A 119 11.56 18.52 38.98
C LYS A 119 12.16 18.62 37.56
N GLY A 120 12.63 17.50 36.99
CA GLY A 120 13.09 17.39 35.60
C GLY A 120 11.96 17.22 34.55
N ALA A 121 10.79 16.70 34.92
CA ALA A 121 9.64 16.62 34.04
C ALA A 121 9.12 18.03 33.68
N ARG A 122 9.20 18.99 34.61
CA ARG A 122 8.81 20.38 34.32
C ARG A 122 9.61 21.03 33.18
N TYR A 123 10.85 20.58 32.92
CA TYR A 123 11.69 21.03 31.79
C TYR A 123 11.46 20.22 30.51
N LEU A 124 11.05 18.95 30.60
CA LEU A 124 10.65 18.13 29.45
C LEU A 124 9.19 18.39 29.00
N TRP A 125 8.35 19.01 29.84
CA TRP A 125 6.92 19.25 29.59
C TRP A 125 6.49 20.73 29.46
N PRO A 126 7.10 21.60 28.63
CA PRO A 126 6.77 23.02 28.71
C PRO A 126 5.43 23.46 28.08
N ALA A 127 4.84 22.76 27.10
CA ALA A 127 4.25 23.56 26.01
C ALA A 127 2.72 23.68 25.85
N LEU A 128 1.85 22.76 26.32
CA LEU A 128 0.41 22.85 26.00
C LEU A 128 -0.47 23.03 27.25
N ARG A 129 -0.96 24.27 27.47
CA ARG A 129 -2.05 24.63 28.42
C ARG A 129 -3.43 24.16 27.94
N VAL A 130 -3.50 23.07 27.18
CA VAL A 130 -4.77 22.55 26.67
C VAL A 130 -5.36 21.62 27.73
N ARG A 131 -6.67 21.73 27.99
CA ARG A 131 -7.36 20.84 28.94
C ARG A 131 -7.15 19.37 28.50
N PRO A 132 -6.87 18.43 29.42
CA PRO A 132 -6.58 17.03 29.09
C PRO A 132 -7.72 16.37 28.30
N ARG A 133 -8.98 16.69 28.62
CA ARG A 133 -10.16 16.25 27.85
C ARG A 133 -10.11 16.69 26.38
N THR A 134 -9.76 17.94 26.11
CA THR A 134 -9.69 18.47 24.74
C THR A 134 -8.60 17.79 23.95
N LEU A 135 -7.42 17.55 24.56
CA LEU A 135 -6.34 16.80 23.92
C LEU A 135 -6.76 15.37 23.57
N ARG A 136 -7.45 14.67 24.47
CA ARG A 136 -7.98 13.32 24.18
C ARG A 136 -8.93 13.31 22.99
N VAL A 137 -9.86 14.28 22.93
CA VAL A 137 -10.80 14.38 21.80
C VAL A 137 -10.07 14.66 20.49
N ILE A 138 -9.10 15.57 20.49
CA ILE A 138 -8.29 15.87 19.30
C ILE A 138 -7.53 14.62 18.83
N VAL A 139 -6.87 13.91 19.74
CA VAL A 139 -6.15 12.67 19.41
C VAL A 139 -7.10 11.59 18.90
N ALA A 140 -8.29 11.45 19.49
CA ALA A 140 -9.27 10.47 19.06
C ALA A 140 -9.79 10.75 17.63
N VAL A 141 -10.09 12.01 17.32
CA VAL A 141 -10.49 12.42 15.97
C VAL A 141 -9.36 12.19 14.98
N ALA A 142 -8.13 12.58 15.34
CA ALA A 142 -6.96 12.37 14.50
C ALA A 142 -6.68 10.87 14.27
N ALA A 143 -6.90 10.02 15.28
CA ALA A 143 -6.76 8.57 15.17
C ALA A 143 -7.74 7.96 14.17
N VAL A 144 -9.01 8.36 14.24
CA VAL A 144 -10.03 7.89 13.30
C VAL A 144 -9.73 8.38 11.88
N ALA A 145 -9.33 9.64 11.72
CA ALA A 145 -8.95 10.19 10.41
C ALA A 145 -7.73 9.47 9.80
N ALA A 146 -6.68 9.25 10.59
CA ALA A 146 -5.49 8.52 10.15
C ALA A 146 -5.80 7.06 9.79
N ALA A 147 -6.65 6.38 10.59
CA ALA A 147 -7.07 5.02 10.31
C ALA A 147 -7.90 4.91 9.02
N ALA A 148 -8.88 5.81 8.83
CA ALA A 148 -9.70 5.84 7.63
C ALA A 148 -8.88 6.18 6.37
N GLY A 149 -7.96 7.15 6.47
CA GLY A 149 -7.06 7.50 5.37
C GLY A 149 -6.14 6.36 5.00
N SER A 150 -5.53 5.70 5.98
CA SER A 150 -4.67 4.53 5.77
C SER A 150 -5.42 3.37 5.11
N ALA A 151 -6.61 3.02 5.62
CA ALA A 151 -7.44 1.97 5.02
C ALA A 151 -7.82 2.29 3.56
N THR A 152 -8.15 3.55 3.27
CA THR A 152 -8.47 4.00 1.91
C THR A 152 -7.28 3.90 0.97
N ALA A 153 -6.09 4.35 1.41
CA ALA A 153 -4.87 4.28 0.63
C ALA A 153 -4.46 2.82 0.34
N ILE A 154 -4.51 1.96 1.36
CA ILE A 154 -4.25 0.52 1.22
C ILE A 154 -5.24 -0.13 0.23
N TYR A 155 -6.53 0.21 0.32
CA TYR A 155 -7.55 -0.30 -0.60
C TYR A 155 -7.27 0.11 -2.05
N ARG A 156 -6.96 1.39 -2.30
CA ARG A 156 -6.66 1.91 -3.65
C ARG A 156 -5.39 1.30 -4.23
N ALA A 157 -4.34 1.18 -3.42
CA ALA A 157 -3.11 0.49 -3.79
C ALA A 157 -3.39 -1.00 -4.09
N GLY A 158 -4.21 -1.68 -3.29
CA GLY A 158 -4.58 -3.08 -3.51
C GLY A 158 -5.38 -3.32 -4.79
N ASP A 159 -6.39 -2.49 -5.06
CA ASP A 159 -7.21 -2.58 -6.27
C ASP A 159 -6.38 -2.34 -7.55
N SER A 160 -5.52 -1.31 -7.54
CA SER A 160 -4.60 -1.06 -8.67
C SER A 160 -3.58 -2.19 -8.86
N GLY A 161 -3.08 -2.77 -7.77
CA GLY A 161 -2.18 -3.93 -7.82
C GLY A 161 -2.85 -5.17 -8.40
N ALA A 162 -4.11 -5.43 -8.02
CA ALA A 162 -4.90 -6.52 -8.59
C ALA A 162 -5.15 -6.31 -10.09
N LYS A 163 -5.47 -5.09 -10.51
CA LYS A 163 -5.61 -4.75 -11.94
C LYS A 163 -4.32 -4.98 -12.71
N ALA A 164 -3.18 -4.54 -12.18
CA ALA A 164 -1.87 -4.73 -12.81
C ALA A 164 -1.51 -6.22 -12.97
N ALA A 165 -1.86 -7.06 -11.99
CA ALA A 165 -1.57 -8.49 -12.02
C ALA A 165 -2.53 -9.30 -12.93
N TRP A 166 -3.81 -8.92 -13.02
CA TRP A 166 -4.85 -9.80 -13.58
C TRP A 166 -5.53 -9.30 -14.87
N GLN A 167 -5.31 -8.05 -15.31
CA GLN A 167 -6.02 -7.50 -16.47
C GLN A 167 -5.86 -8.34 -17.76
N GLY A 168 -4.67 -8.88 -18.04
CA GLY A 168 -4.44 -9.73 -19.22
C GLY A 168 -5.08 -11.12 -19.13
N VAL A 169 -5.22 -11.67 -17.92
CA VAL A 169 -5.82 -13.00 -17.68
C VAL A 169 -7.34 -12.94 -17.87
N VAL A 170 -7.98 -11.89 -17.34
CA VAL A 170 -9.44 -11.71 -17.46
C VAL A 170 -9.87 -11.45 -18.91
N GLN A 171 -9.09 -10.66 -19.66
CA GLN A 171 -9.38 -10.41 -21.10
C GLN A 171 -9.24 -11.67 -21.96
N SER A 172 -8.34 -12.57 -21.58
CA SER A 172 -8.13 -13.84 -22.30
C SER A 172 -9.19 -14.90 -21.99
N GLY A 173 -10.00 -14.73 -20.94
CA GLY A 173 -11.03 -15.69 -20.48
C GLY A 173 -12.48 -15.30 -20.79
N GLY A 174 -12.73 -14.16 -21.45
CA GLY A 174 -14.08 -13.75 -21.87
C GLY A 174 -14.59 -14.57 -23.06
N PRO A 175 -15.91 -14.84 -23.17
CA PRO A 175 -16.47 -15.53 -24.34
C PRO A 175 -16.41 -14.60 -25.56
N GLY A 176 -15.27 -14.57 -26.23
CA GLY A 176 -15.02 -13.68 -27.37
C GLY A 176 -13.64 -13.74 -28.01
N GLY A 177 -12.75 -14.65 -27.60
CA GLY A 177 -11.43 -14.85 -28.21
C GLY A 177 -11.47 -15.70 -29.49
N GLY A 178 -12.34 -15.36 -30.45
CA GLY A 178 -12.42 -16.03 -31.74
C GLY A 178 -12.35 -15.02 -32.88
N GLY A 179 -11.25 -15.06 -33.64
CA GLY A 179 -11.20 -14.48 -34.99
C GLY A 179 -10.30 -13.25 -35.12
N GLY A 180 -9.01 -13.50 -35.34
CA GLY A 180 -8.20 -12.56 -36.10
C GLY A 180 -8.80 -12.41 -37.50
N ALA A 181 -9.16 -11.18 -37.86
CA ALA A 181 -9.42 -10.79 -39.23
C ALA A 181 -9.01 -9.32 -39.38
N GLY A 182 -7.73 -9.11 -39.68
CA GLY A 182 -7.28 -7.85 -40.24
C GLY A 182 -8.03 -7.58 -41.54
N LYS A 183 -8.84 -6.53 -41.54
CA LYS A 183 -9.32 -5.89 -42.77
C LYS A 183 -9.08 -4.39 -42.65
N GLY A 184 -7.98 -3.95 -43.25
CA GLY A 184 -7.70 -2.56 -43.57
C GLY A 184 -7.04 -2.47 -44.95
N GLY A 185 -7.85 -2.11 -45.96
CA GLY A 185 -7.48 -1.22 -47.06
C GLY A 185 -6.64 -1.72 -48.25
N GLY A 186 -7.24 -1.71 -49.45
CA GLY A 186 -6.55 -1.26 -50.69
C GLY A 186 -6.26 -2.34 -51.76
N PRO A 187 -6.63 -2.13 -53.05
CA PRO A 187 -6.40 -3.10 -54.12
C PRO A 187 -5.03 -2.86 -54.77
N GLU A 188 -4.09 -3.79 -54.61
CA GLU A 188 -2.84 -3.72 -55.38
C GLU A 188 -2.37 -5.11 -55.83
N ALA A 189 -2.18 -5.18 -57.15
CA ALA A 189 -1.58 -6.21 -57.99
C ALA A 189 -0.97 -7.45 -57.28
N ARG A 190 -1.63 -8.60 -57.43
CA ARG A 190 -0.99 -9.91 -57.26
C ARG A 190 0.06 -10.09 -58.37
N GLN A 191 1.32 -9.89 -58.04
CA GLN A 191 2.43 -10.43 -58.83
C GLN A 191 2.41 -11.96 -58.71
N ALA A 192 2.35 -12.65 -59.84
CA ALA A 192 2.50 -14.10 -59.91
C ALA A 192 3.97 -14.50 -59.64
N PRO A 193 4.22 -15.64 -58.96
CA PRO A 193 5.58 -16.12 -58.77
C PRO A 193 6.22 -16.52 -60.12
N PRO A 194 7.52 -16.24 -60.33
CA PRO A 194 8.20 -16.63 -61.56
C PRO A 194 8.45 -18.15 -61.55
N GLY A 195 7.86 -18.87 -62.50
CA GLY A 195 8.22 -20.28 -62.75
C GLY A 195 7.11 -21.25 -63.10
N ALA A 196 5.84 -20.84 -63.18
CA ALA A 196 4.78 -21.75 -63.60
C ALA A 196 4.70 -21.85 -65.14
N VAL A 197 5.13 -23.00 -65.68
CA VAL A 197 4.93 -23.38 -67.08
C VAL A 197 3.42 -23.52 -67.35
N PRO A 198 2.86 -22.89 -68.40
CA PRO A 198 1.44 -23.02 -68.70
C PRO A 198 1.11 -24.43 -69.25
N ALA A 199 0.08 -25.06 -68.70
CA ALA A 199 -0.48 -26.30 -69.22
C ALA A 199 -1.23 -26.04 -70.55
N PRO A 200 -1.16 -26.95 -71.54
CA PRO A 200 -1.89 -26.79 -72.79
C PRO A 200 -3.41 -27.02 -72.60
N PRO A 201 -4.27 -26.36 -73.39
CA PRO A 201 -5.71 -26.52 -73.29
C PRO A 201 -6.18 -27.84 -73.92
N PRO A 202 -7.04 -28.65 -73.27
CA PRO A 202 -7.79 -29.66 -73.98
C PRO A 202 -8.98 -28.98 -74.69
N GLY A 203 -8.97 -29.09 -76.02
CA GLY A 203 -10.07 -28.68 -76.88
C GLY A 203 -11.24 -29.67 -76.88
N ARG A 204 -12.41 -29.10 -77.20
CA ARG A 204 -13.67 -29.66 -77.73
C ARG A 204 -14.09 -31.07 -77.32
#